data_AF-A0A535XGT7-F1
#
_entry.id   AF-A0A535XGT7-F1
#
_cell.length_a   1.000
_cell.length_b   1.000
_cell.length_c   1.000
_cell.angle_alpha   90.00
_cell.angle_beta   90.00
_cell.angle_gamma   90.00
#
_symmetry.space_group_name_H-M   'P 1'
#
loop_
_entity.id
_entity.type
_entity.pdbx_description
1 polymer ?
#
loop_
_entity_poly.entity_id
_entity_poly.type
_entity_poly.pdbx_seq_one_letter_code
_entity_poly.pdbx_strand_id
1 'polypeptide(L)'
;MARDPASLEASWSELARRRARPTIFLTPEWIAVARAHDPREQVTLSIDDRGVAALAYDGDGTLTFAGGELTDEQDVVAATPDVERVAGSLGRWIAAEHIARAAFSYVPEESGTTAALAAPLRAAGYRVDIARLVASP
;
A
#
# COMPACT_ATOMS: atom_id res chain seq x y z
N MET A 1 1.36 -6.76 -10.28
CA MET A 1 2.36 -6.36 -11.29
C MET A 1 2.41 -4.85 -11.40
N ALA A 2 3.60 -4.29 -11.64
CA ALA A 2 3.76 -2.86 -11.87
C ALA A 2 2.99 -2.40 -13.12
N ARG A 3 2.32 -1.26 -13.00
CA ARG A 3 1.49 -0.65 -14.04
C ARG A 3 1.71 0.85 -14.08
N ASP A 4 1.48 1.41 -15.26
CA ASP A 4 1.30 2.85 -15.41
C ASP A 4 0.07 3.30 -14.59
N PRO A 5 0.19 4.30 -13.69
CA PRO A 5 -0.92 4.74 -12.85
C PRO A 5 -2.14 5.18 -13.66
N ALA A 6 -1.94 5.90 -14.77
CA ALA A 6 -3.04 6.39 -15.59
C ALA A 6 -3.87 5.24 -16.19
N SER A 7 -3.24 4.11 -16.49
CA SER A 7 -3.94 2.90 -16.96
C SER A 7 -4.88 2.27 -15.91
N LEU A 8 -4.71 2.60 -14.63
CA LEU A 8 -5.52 2.05 -13.52
C LEU A 8 -6.59 3.00 -13.01
N GLU A 9 -6.59 4.26 -13.44
CA GLU A 9 -7.38 5.36 -12.86
C GLU A 9 -8.86 4.98 -12.64
N ALA A 10 -9.56 4.54 -13.69
CA ALA A 10 -10.98 4.19 -13.59
C ALA A 10 -11.24 3.05 -12.58
N SER A 11 -10.43 1.99 -12.62
CA SER A 11 -10.56 0.86 -11.69
C SER A 11 -10.21 1.24 -10.26
N TRP A 12 -9.18 2.06 -10.07
CA TRP A 12 -8.74 2.54 -8.78
C TRP A 12 -9.82 3.44 -8.15
N SER A 13 -10.33 4.44 -8.87
CA SER A 13 -11.39 5.32 -8.34
C SER A 13 -12.65 4.53 -7.96
N GLU A 14 -13.00 3.46 -8.68
CA GLU A 14 -14.10 2.58 -8.28
C GLU A 14 -13.79 1.77 -7.03
N LEU A 15 -12.58 1.22 -6.89
CA LEU A 15 -12.15 0.52 -5.68
C LEU A 15 -12.15 1.45 -4.46
N ALA A 16 -11.63 2.68 -4.61
CA ALA A 16 -11.61 3.68 -3.55
C ALA A 16 -13.02 4.03 -3.06
N ARG A 17 -14.01 4.13 -3.97
CA ARG A 17 -15.43 4.33 -3.62
C ARG A 17 -16.05 3.15 -2.88
N ARG A 18 -15.58 1.92 -3.13
CA ARG A 18 -16.12 0.68 -2.57
C ARG A 18 -15.44 0.21 -1.28
N ARG A 19 -14.45 0.95 -0.78
CA ARG A 19 -13.84 0.70 0.53
C ARG A 19 -14.89 0.77 1.65
N ALA A 20 -14.62 0.15 2.79
CA ALA A 20 -15.52 0.28 3.94
C ALA A 20 -15.57 1.74 4.41
N ARG A 21 -14.45 2.45 4.29
CA ARG A 21 -14.34 3.89 4.51
C ARG A 21 -13.72 4.55 3.29
N PRO A 22 -14.55 5.12 2.39
CA PRO A 22 -14.05 5.89 1.27
C PRO A 22 -13.29 7.12 1.79
N THR A 23 -12.10 7.34 1.24
CA THR A 23 -11.23 8.49 1.56
C THR A 23 -10.72 9.10 0.26
N ILE A 24 -10.49 10.41 0.27
CA ILE A 24 -9.84 11.10 -0.86
C ILE A 24 -8.35 10.76 -0.93
N PHE A 25 -7.72 10.42 0.19
CA PHE A 25 -6.27 10.26 0.29
C PHE A 25 -5.74 9.04 -0.47
N LEU A 26 -6.61 8.06 -0.73
CA LEU A 26 -6.29 6.82 -1.43
C LEU A 26 -6.91 6.76 -2.83
N THR A 27 -7.25 7.91 -3.43
CA THR A 27 -7.69 8.00 -4.83
C THR A 27 -6.50 8.28 -5.76
N PRO A 28 -6.61 7.93 -7.06
CA PRO A 28 -5.53 8.22 -8.01
C PRO A 28 -5.21 9.71 -8.11
N GLU A 29 -6.21 10.59 -7.96
CA GLU A 29 -6.04 12.04 -8.04
C GLU A 29 -5.20 12.58 -6.86
N TRP A 30 -5.49 12.16 -5.63
CA TRP A 30 -4.69 12.60 -4.47
C TRP A 30 -3.27 12.03 -4.52
N ILE A 31 -3.13 10.75 -4.87
CA ILE A 31 -1.80 10.19 -5.05
C ILE A 31 -1.04 10.95 -6.13
N ALA A 32 -1.65 11.29 -7.27
CA ALA A 32 -0.99 12.09 -8.30
C ALA A 32 -0.49 13.45 -7.76
N VAL A 33 -1.25 14.12 -6.89
CA VAL A 33 -0.79 15.33 -6.19
C VAL A 33 0.40 15.01 -5.30
N ALA A 34 0.33 13.99 -4.46
CA ALA A 34 1.43 13.60 -3.60
C ALA A 34 2.70 13.25 -4.43
N ARG A 35 2.54 12.59 -5.58
CA ARG A 35 3.64 12.28 -6.52
C ARG A 35 4.30 13.50 -7.12
N ALA A 36 3.55 14.55 -7.39
CA ALA A 36 4.11 15.79 -7.91
C ALA A 36 5.08 16.47 -6.92
N HIS A 37 4.99 16.10 -5.64
CA HIS A 37 5.76 16.68 -4.54
C HIS A 37 6.67 15.67 -3.80
N ASP A 38 6.61 14.39 -4.16
CA ASP A 38 7.39 13.31 -3.58
C ASP A 38 8.50 12.87 -4.56
N PRO A 39 9.79 13.21 -4.28
CA PRO A 39 10.90 12.97 -5.22
C PRO A 39 11.35 11.51 -5.28
N ARG A 40 10.77 10.63 -4.46
CA ARG A 40 11.14 9.21 -4.39
C ARG A 40 10.75 8.46 -5.66
N GLU A 41 11.49 7.39 -5.96
CA GLU A 41 11.11 6.48 -7.04
C GLU A 41 9.81 5.77 -6.66
N GLN A 42 8.82 5.74 -7.55
CA GLN A 42 7.49 5.23 -7.23
C GLN A 42 7.05 4.11 -8.16
N VAL A 43 6.32 3.15 -7.60
CA VAL A 43 5.70 2.06 -8.35
C VAL A 43 4.22 1.94 -7.97
N THR A 44 3.36 1.79 -8.98
CA THR A 44 1.95 1.44 -8.76
C THR A 44 1.74 0.00 -9.18
N LEU A 45 1.19 -0.80 -8.27
CA LEU A 45 0.87 -2.19 -8.52
C LEU A 45 -0.63 -2.35 -8.72
N SER A 46 -1.01 -3.07 -9.77
CA SER A 46 -2.28 -3.78 -9.80
C SER A 46 -2.08 -5.17 -9.20
N ILE A 47 -2.92 -5.56 -8.25
CA ILE A 47 -2.81 -6.77 -7.45
C ILE A 47 -4.05 -7.64 -7.68
N ASP A 48 -3.86 -8.83 -8.26
CA ASP A 48 -4.87 -9.84 -8.54
C ASP A 48 -6.15 -9.32 -9.25
N ASP A 49 -6.05 -8.23 -10.01
CA ASP A 49 -7.18 -7.50 -10.62
C ASP A 49 -8.26 -7.06 -9.60
N ARG A 50 -7.87 -6.98 -8.32
CA ARG A 50 -8.77 -6.74 -7.16
C ARG A 50 -8.36 -5.55 -6.33
N GLY A 51 -7.11 -5.13 -6.42
CA GLY A 51 -6.59 -4.03 -5.64
C GLY A 51 -5.46 -3.27 -6.30
N VAL A 52 -5.18 -2.10 -5.74
CA VAL A 52 -4.07 -1.24 -6.13
C VAL A 52 -3.20 -0.95 -4.92
N ALA A 53 -1.88 -0.92 -5.09
CA ALA A 53 -0.95 -0.41 -4.10
C ALA A 53 -0.05 0.65 -4.75
N ALA A 54 -0.05 1.85 -4.19
CA ALA A 54 0.87 2.91 -4.58
C ALA A 54 2.05 2.94 -3.61
N LEU A 55 3.25 2.70 -4.12
CA LEU A 55 4.46 2.47 -3.32
C LEU A 55 5.58 3.42 -3.76
N ALA A 56 6.56 3.61 -2.89
CA ALA A 56 7.77 4.38 -3.16
C ALA A 56 8.99 3.73 -2.51
N TYR A 57 10.17 4.00 -3.07
CA TYR A 57 11.46 3.64 -2.49
C TYR A 57 12.11 4.85 -1.82
N ASP A 58 12.45 4.71 -0.54
CA ASP A 58 13.29 5.68 0.16
C ASP A 58 14.73 5.63 -0.36
N GLY A 59 15.54 6.62 0.02
CA GLY A 59 16.94 6.74 -0.44
C GLY A 59 17.85 5.58 -0.03
N ASP A 60 17.46 4.77 0.96
CA ASP A 60 18.16 3.55 1.38
C ASP A 60 17.60 2.28 0.71
N GLY A 61 16.64 2.41 -0.21
CA GLY A 61 15.96 1.31 -0.89
C GLY A 61 14.81 0.70 -0.09
N THR A 62 14.42 1.26 1.05
CA THR A 62 13.23 0.80 1.80
C THR A 62 11.96 1.07 1.02
N LEU A 63 11.13 0.04 0.84
CA LEU A 63 9.82 0.18 0.21
C LEU A 63 8.77 0.68 1.22
N THR A 64 8.10 1.77 0.90
CA THR A 64 7.01 2.36 1.69
C THR A 64 5.77 2.57 0.83
N PHE A 65 4.65 3.01 1.42
CA PHE A 65 3.57 3.59 0.64
C PHE A 65 3.99 4.93 0.02
N ALA A 66 3.47 5.20 -1.17
CA ALA A 66 3.67 6.47 -1.86
C ALA A 66 2.96 7.62 -1.12
N GLY A 67 3.49 8.82 -1.25
CA GLY A 67 2.94 10.03 -0.64
C GLY A 67 3.53 10.37 0.73
N GLY A 68 4.06 9.40 1.47
CA GLY A 68 4.85 9.68 2.68
C GLY A 68 4.08 10.56 3.68
N GLU A 69 4.67 11.69 4.05
CA GLU A 69 4.06 12.69 4.97
C GLU A 69 2.95 13.54 4.32
N LEU A 70 2.74 13.42 3.00
CA LEU A 70 1.72 14.16 2.24
C LEU A 70 0.36 13.46 2.23
N THR A 71 0.25 12.32 2.92
CA THR A 71 -1.00 11.57 3.09
C THR A 71 -1.13 11.07 4.52
N ASP A 72 -2.29 11.33 5.13
CA ASP A 72 -2.63 10.84 6.46
C ASP A 72 -3.08 9.37 6.45
N GLU A 73 -3.38 8.83 5.26
CA GLU A 73 -3.80 7.44 5.06
C GLU A 73 -2.86 6.72 4.10
N GLN A 74 -2.49 5.49 4.47
CA GLN A 74 -1.56 4.64 3.73
C GLN A 74 -2.02 3.19 3.82
N ASP A 75 -2.49 2.65 2.70
CA ASP A 75 -3.01 1.28 2.63
C ASP A 75 -3.07 0.77 1.18
N VAL A 76 -3.29 -0.53 1.01
CA VAL A 76 -3.78 -1.08 -0.25
C VAL A 76 -5.20 -0.60 -0.51
N VAL A 77 -5.56 -0.38 -1.77
CA VAL A 77 -6.90 0.03 -2.18
C VAL A 77 -7.63 -1.17 -2.75
N ALA A 78 -8.63 -1.66 -2.04
CA ALA A 78 -9.43 -2.82 -2.43
C ALA A 78 -10.85 -2.71 -1.86
N ALA A 79 -11.78 -3.51 -2.38
CA ALA A 79 -13.07 -3.69 -1.72
C ALA A 79 -12.86 -4.43 -0.37
N THR A 80 -13.71 -4.15 0.62
CA THR A 80 -13.61 -4.74 1.98
C THR A 80 -13.35 -6.26 2.01
N PRO A 81 -14.06 -7.12 1.25
CA PRO A 81 -13.80 -8.57 1.29
C PRO A 81 -12.46 -8.99 0.66
N ASP A 82 -11.80 -8.11 -0.09
CA ASP A 82 -10.56 -8.39 -0.82
C ASP A 82 -9.31 -7.82 -0.16
N VAL A 83 -9.44 -6.97 0.88
CA VAL A 83 -8.30 -6.28 1.55
C VAL A 83 -7.22 -7.27 2.00
N GLU A 84 -7.59 -8.31 2.75
CA GLU A 84 -6.62 -9.32 3.22
C GLU A 84 -5.94 -10.04 2.07
N ARG A 85 -6.68 -10.36 1.00
CA ARG A 85 -6.13 -11.04 -0.16
C ARG A 85 -5.11 -10.16 -0.88
N VAL A 86 -5.45 -8.90 -1.11
CA VAL A 86 -4.60 -7.92 -1.78
C VAL A 86 -3.35 -7.64 -0.94
N ALA A 87 -3.48 -7.46 0.37
CA ALA A 87 -2.35 -7.28 1.28
C ALA A 87 -1.42 -8.51 1.30
N GLY A 88 -1.98 -9.72 1.33
CA GLY A 88 -1.18 -10.95 1.22
C GLY A 88 -0.47 -11.10 -0.12
N SER A 89 -1.10 -10.67 -1.22
CA SER A 89 -0.46 -10.66 -2.53
C SER A 89 0.64 -9.60 -2.64
N LEU A 90 0.46 -8.44 -2.02
CA LEU A 90 1.54 -7.45 -1.88
C LEU A 90 2.75 -8.05 -1.16
N GLY A 91 2.54 -8.75 -0.03
CA GLY A 91 3.64 -9.37 0.71
C GLY A 91 4.36 -10.46 -0.07
N ARG A 92 3.63 -11.26 -0.87
CA ARG A 92 4.24 -12.23 -1.80
C ARG A 92 5.05 -11.55 -2.89
N TRP A 93 4.56 -10.44 -3.43
CA TRP A 93 5.29 -9.67 -4.44
C TRP A 93 6.57 -9.08 -3.87
N ILE A 94 6.53 -8.46 -2.68
CA ILE A 94 7.72 -7.93 -1.99
C ILE A 94 8.80 -9.02 -1.83
N ALA A 95 8.40 -10.21 -1.39
CA ALA A 95 9.31 -11.34 -1.25
C ALA A 95 9.88 -11.82 -2.60
N ALA A 96 9.05 -11.88 -3.64
CA ALA A 96 9.46 -12.34 -4.97
C ALA A 96 10.42 -11.37 -5.67
N GLU A 97 10.28 -10.06 -5.44
CA GLU A 97 11.20 -9.04 -5.95
C GLU A 97 12.47 -8.90 -5.09
N HIS A 98 12.63 -9.73 -4.05
CA HIS A 98 13.77 -9.69 -3.14
C HIS A 98 14.00 -8.29 -2.51
N ILE A 99 12.92 -7.56 -2.22
CA ILE A 99 13.01 -6.23 -1.59
C ILE A 99 13.66 -6.38 -0.22
N ALA A 100 14.81 -5.74 0.01
CA ALA A 100 15.58 -5.94 1.25
C ALA A 100 14.84 -5.48 2.52
N ARG A 101 14.07 -4.38 2.41
CA ARG A 101 13.36 -3.78 3.54
C ARG A 101 12.05 -3.13 3.09
N ALA A 102 11.00 -3.30 3.89
CA ALA A 102 9.74 -2.59 3.72
C ALA A 102 9.26 -2.02 5.06
N ALA A 103 8.72 -0.81 5.03
CA ALA A 103 8.18 -0.12 6.18
C ALA A 103 6.84 0.51 5.82
N PHE A 104 5.77 0.03 6.45
CA PHE A 104 4.41 0.47 6.17
C PHE A 104 3.78 1.02 7.45
N SER A 105 3.43 2.30 7.40
CA SER A 105 2.53 2.92 8.36
C SER A 105 1.11 2.72 7.87
N TYR A 106 0.18 2.41 8.76
CA TYR A 106 -1.23 2.26 8.44
C TYR A 106 -2.06 2.78 9.61
N VAL A 107 -3.19 3.42 9.32
CA VAL A 107 -4.19 3.75 10.33
C VAL A 107 -5.13 2.54 10.44
N PRO A 108 -5.23 1.86 11.60
CA PRO A 108 -6.01 0.63 11.75
C PRO A 108 -7.51 0.93 11.75
N GLU A 109 -8.07 1.24 10.58
CA GLU A 109 -9.51 1.42 10.41
C GLU A 109 -10.19 0.21 9.76
N GLU A 110 -9.44 -0.57 8.96
CA GLU A 110 -9.86 -1.82 8.33
C GLU A 110 -9.02 -2.98 8.90
N SER A 111 -9.66 -3.93 9.57
CA SER A 111 -8.97 -5.09 10.16
C SER A 111 -8.46 -6.03 9.06
N GLY A 112 -7.20 -6.46 9.15
CA GLY A 112 -6.68 -7.60 8.37
C GLY A 112 -5.44 -7.30 7.53
N THR A 113 -5.24 -6.07 7.04
CA THR A 113 -4.10 -5.72 6.16
C THR A 113 -2.75 -6.12 6.75
N THR A 114 -2.48 -5.74 8.00
CA THR A 114 -1.17 -5.98 8.63
C THR A 114 -0.88 -7.46 8.81
N ALA A 115 -1.87 -8.24 9.28
CA ALA A 115 -1.71 -9.66 9.51
C ALA A 115 -1.55 -10.41 8.17
N ALA A 116 -2.35 -10.04 7.18
CA ALA A 116 -2.32 -10.64 5.86
C ALA A 116 -1.03 -10.32 5.09
N LEU A 117 -0.49 -9.10 5.23
CA LEU A 117 0.80 -8.70 4.66
C LEU A 117 1.97 -9.40 5.37
N ALA A 118 1.90 -9.54 6.69
CA ALA A 118 2.98 -10.13 7.49
C ALA A 118 3.17 -11.63 7.24
N ALA A 119 2.09 -12.38 7.02
CA ALA A 119 2.14 -13.83 6.82
C ALA A 119 3.08 -14.29 5.67
N PRO A 120 2.94 -13.81 4.42
CA PRO A 120 3.84 -14.18 3.32
C PRO A 120 5.28 -13.68 3.51
N LEU A 121 5.47 -12.50 4.13
CA LEU A 121 6.81 -11.98 4.42
C LEU A 121 7.55 -12.87 5.42
N ARG A 122 6.88 -13.29 6.51
CA ARG A 122 7.46 -14.25 7.46
C ARG A 122 7.77 -15.59 6.80
N ALA A 123 6.88 -16.09 5.94
CA ALA A 123 7.10 -17.33 5.20
C ALA A 123 8.32 -17.24 4.25
N ALA A 124 8.63 -16.05 3.75
CA ALA A 124 9.81 -15.77 2.94
C ALA A 124 11.08 -15.47 3.76
N GLY A 125 11.03 -15.57 5.10
CA GLY A 125 12.18 -15.38 5.97
C GLY A 125 12.43 -13.94 6.44
N TYR A 126 11.52 -13.01 6.18
CA TYR A 126 11.63 -11.66 6.71
C TYR A 126 11.41 -11.65 8.21
N ARG A 127 12.21 -10.84 8.90
CA ARG A 127 11.88 -10.38 10.25
C ARG A 127 10.76 -9.34 10.13
N VAL A 128 9.59 -9.64 10.70
CA VAL A 128 8.42 -8.74 10.68
C VAL A 128 8.09 -8.26 12.08
N ASP A 129 8.41 -6.99 12.33
CA ASP A 129 8.07 -6.27 13.55
C ASP A 129 6.82 -5.40 13.30
N ILE A 130 5.82 -5.51 14.18
CA ILE A 130 4.58 -4.72 14.11
C ILE A 130 4.46 -3.95 15.42
N ALA A 131 4.44 -2.63 15.32
CA ALA A 131 4.28 -1.74 16.47
C ALA A 131 3.03 -0.88 16.29
N ARG A 132 2.30 -0.68 17.39
CA ARG A 132 1.21 0.30 17.44
C ARG A 132 1.81 1.67 17.74
N LEU A 133 1.72 2.59 16.79
CA LEU A 133 2.02 3.99 17.05
C LEU A 133 0.82 4.59 17.81
N VAL A 134 1.00 4.87 19.09
CA VAL A 134 0.04 5.65 19.88
C VAL A 134 0.59 7.06 19.92
N ALA A 135 -0.10 8.03 19.32
CA ALA A 135 0.17 9.43 19.62
C ALA A 135 -0.19 9.64 21.10
N SER A 136 0.81 9.94 21.94
CA SER A 136 0.57 10.37 23.31
C SER A 136 -0.35 11.61 23.32
N PRO A 137 -1.22 11.75 24.34
CA PRO A 137 -2.24 12.81 24.40
C PRO A 137 -1.65 14.22 24.48
#